data_AF-A0A0D7NBE5-F1
#
_entry.id   AF-A0A0D7NBE5-F1
#
_cell.length_a   1.000
_cell.length_b   1.000
_cell.length_c   1.000
_cell.angle_alpha   90.00
_cell.angle_beta   90.00
_cell.angle_gamma   90.00
#
_symmetry.space_group_name_H-M   'P 1'
#
loop_
_entity.id
_entity.type
_entity.pdbx_description
1 polymer ?
#
loop_
_entity_poly.entity_id
_entity_poly.type
_entity_poly.pdbx_seq_one_letter_code
_entity_poly.pdbx_strand_id
1 'polypeptide(L)'
;MTSIRFDLEIAEACKTAQVPYEDFVSTVMAGSYPCLPGVAPGSSRRFDDTDLLALYIYGRLLAFGFGALRAGEYACRAHAVLKSQAQAESVSIALTADGGKRVVVEQESSLPPPAKLPEKIQFDIGAIRQLLQRSIEGRTAEPA
;
A
#
# COMPACT_ATOMS: atom_id res chain seq x y z
N MET A 1 4.23 20.42 9.65
CA MET A 1 4.54 19.28 8.76
C MET A 1 3.87 19.53 7.44
N THR A 2 4.65 19.82 6.40
CA THR A 2 4.16 20.05 5.03
C THR A 2 3.51 18.75 4.55
N SER A 3 2.21 18.78 4.29
CA SER A 3 1.48 17.61 3.79
C SER A 3 2.00 17.31 2.38
N ILE A 4 2.83 16.28 2.25
CA ILE A 4 3.31 15.79 0.96
C ILE A 4 2.08 15.34 0.17
N ARG A 5 1.90 15.89 -1.04
CA ARG A 5 0.81 15.51 -1.94
C ARG A 5 1.39 14.71 -3.08
N PHE A 6 1.05 13.43 -3.11
CA PHE A 6 1.27 12.58 -4.25
C PHE A 6 0.08 12.73 -5.21
N ASP A 7 0.36 12.87 -6.49
CA ASP A 7 -0.64 12.92 -7.55
C ASP A 7 -0.04 12.28 -8.80
N LEU A 8 -0.14 10.94 -8.86
CA LEU A 8 0.44 10.14 -9.94
C LEU A 8 -0.64 9.47 -10.77
N GLU A 9 -0.42 9.38 -12.07
CA GLU A 9 -1.19 8.49 -12.93
C GLU A 9 -0.83 7.01 -12.67
N ILE A 10 -1.72 6.08 -13.02
CA ILE A 10 -1.60 4.66 -12.69
C ILE A 10 -0.27 4.02 -13.10
N ALA A 11 0.27 4.37 -14.28
CA ALA A 11 1.53 3.83 -14.76
C ALA A 11 2.72 4.29 -13.90
N GLU A 12 2.75 5.57 -13.55
CA GLU A 12 3.78 6.12 -12.66
C GLU A 12 3.63 5.61 -11.23
N ALA A 13 2.40 5.47 -10.74
CA ALA A 13 2.10 4.87 -9.44
C ALA A 13 2.63 3.43 -9.36
N CYS A 14 2.37 2.60 -10.38
CA CYS A 14 2.88 1.23 -10.46
C CYS A 14 4.42 1.20 -10.49
N LYS A 15 5.05 2.04 -11.32
CA LYS A 15 6.51 2.14 -11.38
C LYS A 15 7.11 2.57 -10.04
N THR A 16 6.48 3.53 -9.35
CA THR A 16 6.92 4.03 -8.04
C THR A 16 6.78 2.97 -6.95
N ALA A 17 5.68 2.24 -6.97
CA ALA A 17 5.41 1.13 -6.04
C ALA A 17 6.13 -0.18 -6.42
N GLN A 18 6.89 -0.20 -7.52
CA GLN A 18 7.58 -1.38 -8.06
C GLN A 18 6.62 -2.55 -8.35
N VAL A 19 5.44 -2.22 -8.89
CA VAL A 19 4.42 -3.18 -9.32
C VAL A 19 4.42 -3.25 -10.85
N PRO A 20 4.41 -4.46 -11.46
CA PRO A 20 4.24 -4.60 -12.89
C PRO A 20 2.88 -4.05 -13.34
N TYR A 21 2.90 -3.06 -14.24
CA TYR A 21 1.70 -2.34 -14.65
C TYR A 21 0.63 -3.26 -15.26
N GLU A 22 1.02 -4.15 -16.18
CA GLU A 22 0.09 -5.05 -16.88
C GLU A 22 -0.59 -6.04 -15.92
N ASP A 23 0.15 -6.60 -14.99
CA ASP A 23 -0.37 -7.52 -13.97
C ASP A 23 -1.34 -6.79 -13.02
N PHE A 24 -1.01 -5.54 -12.67
CA PHE A 24 -1.89 -4.73 -11.83
C PHE A 24 -3.20 -4.37 -12.53
N VAL A 25 -3.15 -3.94 -13.80
CA VAL A 25 -4.36 -3.69 -14.60
C VAL A 25 -5.21 -4.95 -14.69
N SER A 26 -4.60 -6.11 -14.93
CA SER A 26 -5.31 -7.39 -14.97
C SER A 26 -6.00 -7.71 -13.63
N THR A 27 -5.30 -7.46 -12.51
CA THR A 27 -5.83 -7.64 -11.15
C THR A 27 -7.01 -6.72 -10.87
N VAL A 28 -6.92 -5.45 -11.30
CA VAL A 28 -8.00 -4.46 -11.19
C VAL A 28 -9.22 -4.90 -11.99
N MET A 29 -9.04 -5.32 -13.25
CA MET A 29 -10.13 -5.78 -14.12
C MET A 29 -10.80 -7.04 -13.58
N ALA A 30 -10.05 -7.90 -12.89
CA ALA A 30 -10.58 -9.05 -12.16
C ALA A 30 -11.29 -8.69 -10.84
N GLY A 31 -11.39 -7.41 -10.47
CA GLY A 31 -12.02 -6.95 -9.23
C GLY A 31 -11.23 -7.27 -7.96
N SER A 32 -9.98 -7.73 -8.09
CA SER A 32 -9.14 -8.17 -6.98
C SER A 32 -8.43 -7.03 -6.23
N TYR A 33 -8.63 -5.78 -6.68
CA TYR A 33 -8.08 -4.58 -6.05
C TYR A 33 -9.16 -3.49 -5.90
N PRO A 34 -10.06 -3.59 -4.90
CA PRO A 34 -11.24 -2.73 -4.78
C PRO A 34 -10.95 -1.31 -4.24
N CYS A 35 -9.79 -1.07 -3.63
CA CYS A 35 -9.37 0.23 -3.11
C CYS A 35 -8.78 1.15 -4.19
N LEU A 36 -9.14 0.92 -5.45
CA LEU A 36 -8.66 1.72 -6.55
C LEU A 36 -9.28 3.12 -6.51
N PRO A 37 -8.51 4.20 -6.72
CA PRO A 37 -9.03 5.56 -6.60
C PRO A 37 -10.21 5.83 -7.52
N GLY A 38 -11.18 6.61 -7.04
CA GLY A 38 -12.28 7.10 -7.88
C GLY A 38 -11.77 8.01 -9.00
N VAL A 39 -12.53 8.11 -10.08
CA VAL A 39 -12.20 8.98 -11.21
C VAL A 39 -13.48 9.57 -11.80
N ALA A 40 -13.48 10.88 -12.04
CA ALA A 40 -14.58 11.56 -12.73
C ALA A 40 -14.58 11.17 -14.22
N PRO A 41 -15.75 11.07 -14.88
CA PRO A 41 -15.80 10.79 -16.31
C PRO A 41 -14.94 11.77 -17.12
N GLY A 42 -14.09 11.23 -18.00
CA GLY A 42 -13.20 12.04 -18.85
C GLY A 42 -11.91 12.54 -18.19
N SER A 43 -11.63 12.17 -16.94
CA SER A 43 -10.38 12.49 -16.25
C SER A 43 -9.46 11.29 -16.11
N SER A 44 -8.15 11.53 -15.96
CA SER A 44 -7.21 10.49 -15.54
C SER A 44 -7.39 10.16 -14.06
N ARG A 45 -7.28 8.88 -13.71
CA ARG A 45 -7.22 8.43 -12.31
C ARG A 45 -5.90 8.88 -11.68
N ARG A 46 -5.99 9.53 -10.51
CA ARG A 46 -4.84 10.00 -9.73
C ARG A 46 -4.71 9.21 -8.43
N PHE A 47 -3.48 8.90 -8.05
CA PHE A 47 -3.12 8.19 -6.82
C PHE A 47 -2.53 9.15 -5.80
N ASP A 48 -3.09 9.16 -4.60
CA ASP A 48 -2.61 9.93 -3.44
C ASP A 48 -1.59 9.16 -2.58
N ASP A 49 -1.17 9.75 -1.45
CA ASP A 49 -0.24 9.13 -0.48
C ASP A 49 -0.71 7.74 -0.04
N THR A 50 -1.98 7.63 0.36
CA THR A 50 -2.54 6.40 0.92
C THR A 50 -2.71 5.35 -0.16
N ASP A 51 -3.09 5.78 -1.37
CA ASP A 51 -3.19 4.91 -2.54
C ASP A 51 -1.83 4.32 -2.92
N LEU A 52 -0.77 5.12 -2.89
CA LEU A 52 0.60 4.66 -3.17
C LEU A 52 1.13 3.73 -2.09
N LEU A 53 0.86 4.01 -0.81
CA LEU A 53 1.22 3.12 0.28
C LEU A 53 0.53 1.75 0.13
N ALA A 54 -0.76 1.74 -0.20
CA ALA A 54 -1.49 0.49 -0.44
C ALA A 54 -0.94 -0.27 -1.65
N LEU A 55 -0.62 0.43 -2.74
CA LEU A 55 -0.05 -0.18 -3.94
C LEU A 55 1.35 -0.76 -3.68
N TYR A 56 2.16 -0.08 -2.86
CA TYR A 56 3.46 -0.59 -2.42
C TYR A 56 3.30 -1.86 -1.58
N ILE A 57 2.40 -1.85 -0.59
CA ILE A 57 2.10 -3.03 0.24
C ILE A 57 1.66 -4.21 -0.64
N TYR A 58 0.80 -3.96 -1.64
CA TYR A 58 0.41 -4.97 -2.63
C TYR A 58 1.61 -5.59 -3.35
N GLY A 59 2.51 -4.77 -3.90
CA GLY A 59 3.72 -5.24 -4.57
C GLY A 59 4.61 -6.09 -3.66
N ARG A 60 4.78 -5.67 -2.40
CA ARG A 60 5.54 -6.45 -1.40
C ARG A 60 4.89 -7.78 -1.08
N LEU A 61 3.57 -7.83 -0.96
CA LEU A 61 2.84 -9.08 -0.73
C LEU A 61 2.99 -10.06 -1.90
N LEU A 62 2.94 -9.57 -3.14
CA LEU A 62 3.26 -10.40 -4.31
C LEU A 62 4.68 -10.96 -4.23
N ALA A 63 5.66 -10.11 -3.89
CA ALA A 63 7.05 -10.53 -3.74
C ALA A 63 7.26 -11.55 -2.60
N PHE A 64 6.42 -11.53 -1.58
CA PHE A 64 6.37 -12.54 -0.52
C PHE A 64 5.62 -13.82 -0.92
N GLY A 65 5.14 -13.92 -2.18
CA GLY A 65 4.48 -15.11 -2.71
C GLY A 65 2.96 -15.15 -2.49
N PHE A 66 2.34 -14.05 -2.08
CA PHE A 66 0.88 -13.99 -1.99
C PHE A 66 0.28 -13.90 -3.40
N GLY A 67 -0.80 -14.66 -3.66
CA GLY A 67 -1.56 -14.51 -4.90
C GLY A 67 -2.28 -13.16 -4.97
N ALA A 68 -2.49 -12.65 -6.20
CA ALA A 68 -3.01 -11.31 -6.48
C ALA A 68 -4.32 -10.97 -5.72
N LEU A 69 -5.28 -11.91 -5.67
CA LEU A 69 -6.53 -11.72 -4.92
C LEU A 69 -6.30 -11.41 -3.45
N ARG A 70 -5.44 -12.20 -2.78
CA ARG A 70 -5.14 -12.02 -1.35
C ARG A 70 -4.29 -10.78 -1.11
N ALA A 71 -3.30 -10.54 -1.96
CA ALA A 71 -2.47 -9.36 -1.88
C ALA A 71 -3.31 -8.09 -2.00
N GLY A 72 -4.24 -8.05 -2.96
CA GLY A 72 -5.13 -6.91 -3.18
C GLY A 72 -6.11 -6.73 -2.01
N GLU A 73 -6.70 -7.80 -1.49
CA GLU A 73 -7.56 -7.73 -0.31
C GLU A 73 -6.83 -7.13 0.90
N TYR A 74 -5.60 -7.58 1.20
CA TYR A 74 -4.86 -7.06 2.36
C TYR A 74 -4.35 -5.64 2.16
N ALA A 75 -3.88 -5.31 0.95
CA ALA A 75 -3.51 -3.95 0.60
C ALA A 75 -4.70 -2.99 0.77
N CYS A 76 -5.90 -3.39 0.35
CA CYS A 76 -7.09 -2.57 0.47
C CYS A 76 -7.63 -2.47 1.91
N ARG A 77 -7.44 -3.50 2.74
CA ARG A 77 -7.69 -3.39 4.19
C ARG A 77 -6.69 -2.42 4.83
N ALA A 78 -5.41 -2.50 4.49
CA ALA A 78 -4.40 -1.56 4.95
C ALA A 78 -4.74 -0.12 4.53
N HIS A 79 -5.16 0.08 3.27
CA HIS A 79 -5.65 1.35 2.74
C HIS A 79 -6.78 1.94 3.59
N ALA A 80 -7.81 1.13 3.88
CA ALA A 80 -8.95 1.57 4.68
C ALA A 80 -8.52 2.02 6.08
N VAL A 81 -7.58 1.31 6.72
CA VAL A 81 -7.10 1.73 8.04
C VAL A 81 -6.23 2.98 7.96
N LEU A 82 -5.30 3.07 7.01
CA LEU A 82 -4.46 4.26 6.79
C LEU A 82 -5.30 5.51 6.50
N LYS A 83 -6.39 5.37 5.74
CA LYS A 83 -7.36 6.46 5.52
C LYS A 83 -8.03 6.92 6.82
N SER A 84 -8.35 5.99 7.71
CA SER A 84 -8.98 6.31 9.00
C SER A 84 -7.98 6.84 10.04
N GLN A 85 -6.69 6.53 9.88
CA GLN A 85 -5.62 6.84 10.82
C GLN A 85 -4.40 7.37 10.06
N ALA A 86 -4.49 8.61 9.58
CA ALA A 86 -3.43 9.23 8.79
C ALA A 86 -2.07 9.35 9.53
N GLN A 87 -2.06 9.24 10.86
CA GLN A 87 -0.87 9.29 11.71
C GLN A 87 -0.30 7.90 12.03
N ALA A 88 -0.83 6.83 11.45
CA ALA A 88 -0.30 5.48 11.66
C ALA A 88 1.16 5.39 11.20
N GLU A 89 2.05 5.01 12.11
CA GLU A 89 3.48 4.86 11.83
C GLU A 89 3.80 3.48 11.25
N SER A 90 3.00 2.46 11.58
CA SER A 90 3.15 1.13 11.01
C SER A 90 1.83 0.41 10.80
N VAL A 91 1.81 -0.47 9.79
CA VAL A 91 0.70 -1.39 9.51
C VAL A 91 1.25 -2.80 9.52
N SER A 92 0.53 -3.71 10.16
CA SER A 92 0.93 -5.10 10.29
C SER A 92 -0.14 -6.04 9.76
N ILE A 93 0.28 -7.07 9.04
CA ILE A 93 -0.58 -8.15 8.58
C ILE A 93 -0.19 -9.39 9.38
N ALA A 94 -1.07 -9.80 10.30
CA ALA A 94 -0.90 -10.99 11.12
C ALA A 94 -1.60 -12.18 10.44
N LEU A 95 -0.86 -13.27 10.24
CA LEU A 95 -1.36 -14.49 9.62
C LEU A 95 -1.86 -15.46 10.68
N THR A 96 -3.16 -15.50 11.01
CA THR A 96 -3.65 -16.39 12.07
C THR A 96 -3.50 -17.88 11.72
N ALA A 97 -3.29 -18.72 12.74
CA ALA A 97 -2.93 -20.15 12.56
C ALA A 97 -4.05 -20.98 11.90
N ASP A 98 -5.29 -20.50 11.99
CA ASP A 98 -6.50 -21.01 11.33
C ASP A 98 -6.63 -20.53 9.87
N GLY A 99 -5.64 -19.81 9.33
CA GLY A 99 -5.66 -19.27 7.97
C GLY A 99 -6.46 -17.96 7.84
N GLY A 100 -7.12 -17.52 8.91
CA GLY A 100 -7.61 -16.15 9.04
C GLY A 100 -6.43 -15.18 8.96
N LYS A 101 -6.64 -13.97 8.45
CA LYS A 101 -5.56 -12.96 8.40
C LYS A 101 -6.14 -11.65 8.87
N ARG A 102 -5.55 -11.10 9.93
CA ARG A 102 -5.98 -9.86 10.57
C ARG A 102 -5.00 -8.76 10.19
N VAL A 103 -5.52 -7.65 9.68
CA VAL A 103 -4.73 -6.43 9.53
C VAL A 103 -4.85 -5.68 10.84
N VAL A 104 -3.70 -5.39 11.45
CA VAL A 104 -3.58 -4.68 12.72
C VAL A 104 -2.77 -3.42 12.44
N VAL A 105 -3.26 -2.28 12.91
CA VAL A 105 -2.47 -1.05 12.90
C VAL A 105 -1.93 -0.83 14.29
N GLU A 106 -0.61 -0.74 14.38
CA GLU A 106 0.07 -0.39 15.61
C GLU A 106 0.19 1.13 15.62
N GLN A 107 -0.68 1.77 16.40
CA GLN A 107 -0.31 3.03 17.02
C GLN A 107 0.63 2.66 18.17
N GLU A 108 1.71 3.42 18.37
CA GLU A 108 2.63 3.24 19.48
C GLU A 108 1.85 3.26 20.81
N SER A 109 1.38 2.09 21.21
CA SER A 109 0.65 1.85 22.43
C SER A 109 1.55 0.99 23.27
N SER A 110 1.81 1.47 24.48
CA SER A 110 2.71 0.89 25.48
C SER A 110 2.29 -0.49 26.01
N LEU A 111 1.37 -1.19 25.34
CA LEU A 111 1.00 -2.55 25.70
C LEU A 111 1.90 -3.57 24.98
N PRO A 112 2.48 -4.52 25.73
CA PRO A 112 3.27 -5.58 25.13
C PRO A 112 2.40 -6.37 24.14
N PRO A 113 2.97 -6.80 22.99
CA PRO A 113 2.23 -7.57 22.02
C PRO A 113 1.70 -8.85 22.68
N PRO A 114 0.42 -9.24 22.46
CA PRO A 114 -0.10 -10.48 23.00
C PRO A 114 0.78 -11.63 22.51
N ALA A 115 1.18 -12.47 23.46
CA ALA A 115 2.09 -13.57 23.23
C ALA A 115 1.60 -14.47 22.08
N LYS A 116 2.50 -14.69 21.12
CA LYS A 116 2.34 -15.54 19.91
C LYS A 116 1.31 -15.02 18.91
N LEU A 117 1.60 -13.87 18.30
CA LEU A 117 1.07 -13.63 16.96
C LEU A 117 1.79 -14.58 15.98
N PRO A 118 1.07 -15.42 15.24
CA PRO A 118 1.63 -16.14 14.10
C PRO A 118 2.18 -15.16 13.05
N GLU A 119 3.07 -15.65 12.19
CA GLU A 119 3.90 -14.90 11.23
C GLU A 119 3.34 -13.51 10.87
N LYS A 120 4.04 -12.46 11.32
CA LYS A 120 3.62 -11.06 11.20
C LYS A 120 4.47 -10.36 10.15
N ILE A 121 3.83 -9.78 9.14
CA ILE A 121 4.48 -8.91 8.17
C ILE A 121 4.21 -7.47 8.58
N GLN A 122 5.24 -6.74 9.00
CA GLN A 122 5.13 -5.34 9.42
C GLN A 122 5.67 -4.42 8.34
N PHE A 123 4.94 -3.33 8.08
CA PHE A 123 5.28 -2.26 7.16
C PHE A 123 5.42 -0.96 7.95
N ASP A 124 6.63 -0.39 7.93
CA ASP A 124 6.91 0.95 8.46
C ASP A 124 6.45 2.00 7.45
N ILE A 125 5.36 2.70 7.77
CA ILE A 125 4.71 3.65 6.86
C ILE A 125 5.58 4.90 6.67
N GLY A 126 6.28 5.34 7.72
CA GLY A 126 7.19 6.48 7.64
C GLY A 126 8.35 6.21 6.68
N ALA A 127 9.00 5.06 6.84
CA ALA A 127 10.11 4.63 5.98
C ALA A 127 9.65 4.42 4.54
N ILE A 128 8.49 3.79 4.32
CA ILE A 128 7.94 3.58 2.97
C ILE A 128 7.63 4.92 2.31
N ARG A 129 7.00 5.87 3.02
CA ARG A 129 6.69 7.19 2.46
C ARG A 129 7.96 7.93 2.02
N GLN A 130 9.02 7.90 2.83
CA GLN A 130 10.32 8.48 2.47
C GLN A 130 10.97 7.79 1.26
N LEU A 131 10.82 6.46 1.15
CA LEU A 131 11.30 5.70 -0.01
C LEU A 131 10.56 6.13 -1.28
N LEU A 132 9.23 6.13 -1.25
CA LEU A 132 8.39 6.53 -2.39
C LEU A 132 8.68 7.97 -2.83
N GLN A 133 8.85 8.88 -1.87
CA GLN A 133 9.19 10.27 -2.14
C GLN A 133 10.53 10.38 -2.89
N ARG A 134 11.59 9.71 -2.40
CA ARG A 134 12.90 9.72 -3.06
C ARG A 134 12.85 9.15 -4.49
N SER A 135 12.05 8.11 -4.71
CA SER A 135 11.86 7.55 -6.05
C SER A 135 11.20 8.52 -7.02
N ILE A 136 10.34 9.42 -6.55
CA ILE A 136 9.71 10.45 -7.38
C ILE A 136 10.72 11.58 -7.64
N GLU A 137 11.33 12.12 -6.59
CA GLU A 137 12.31 13.21 -6.68
C GLU A 137 13.51 12.87 -7.56
N GLY A 138 14.03 11.64 -7.44
CA GLY A 138 15.14 11.17 -8.28
C GLY A 138 14.81 11.10 -9.77
N ARG A 139 13.53 11.03 -10.16
CA ARG A 139 13.10 11.05 -11.57
C ARG A 139 12.87 12.46 -12.10
N THR A 140 12.47 13.40 -11.24
CA THR A 140 12.35 14.82 -11.62
C THR A 140 13.70 15.47 -11.90
N ALA A 141 14.80 14.88 -11.42
CA ALA A 141 16.16 15.38 -11.55
C ALA A 141 16.93 14.88 -12.80
N GLU A 142 16.33 14.05 -13.65
CA GLU A 142 16.95 13.57 -14.89
C GLU A 142 16.53 14.49 -16.06
N PRO A 143 17.41 15.37 -16.59
CA PRO A 143 17.10 16.13 -17.79
C PRO A 143 17.17 15.20 -19.02
N ALA A 144 16.22 15.40 -19.94
CA ALA A 144 16.17 14.75 -21.24
C ALA A 144 17.39 15.06 -22.11
#